data_AF-A0A3P7ZRK2-F1
#
_entry.id   AF-A0A3P7ZRK2-F1
#
_cell.length_a   1.000
_cell.length_b   1.000
_cell.length_c   1.000
_cell.angle_alpha   90.00
_cell.angle_beta   90.00
_cell.angle_gamma   90.00
#
_symmetry.space_group_name_H-M   'P 1'
#
loop_
_entity.id
_entity.type
_entity.pdbx_description
1 polymer ?
#
loop_
_entity_poly.entity_id
_entity_poly.type
_entity_poly.pdbx_seq_one_letter_code
_entity_poly.pdbx_strand_id
1 'polypeptide(L)' 'MTLDFNVDISSITKFNGFLGRALVIHEKEDDLGTMGNDGSRKTGNSGKRLTCAVVGVWKAP' A
#
# COMPACT_ATOMS: atom_id res chain seq x y z
N MET A 1 11.34 13.14 5.83
CA MET A 1 11.37 11.67 5.82
C MET A 1 11.25 11.24 4.38
N THR A 2 12.22 10.48 3.88
CA THR A 2 12.16 9.86 2.55
C THR A 2 11.87 8.38 2.79
N LEU A 3 10.89 7.84 2.09
CA LEU A 3 10.50 6.43 2.14
C LEU A 3 10.78 5.85 0.76
N ASP A 4 11.81 5.00 0.68
CA ASP A 4 12.20 4.32 -0.55
C ASP A 4 11.66 2.89 -0.51
N PHE A 5 10.68 2.61 -1.37
CA PHE A 5 10.15 1.26 -1.57
C PHE A 5 10.73 0.68 -2.86
N ASN A 6 11.38 -0.47 -2.77
CA ASN A 6 11.72 -1.27 -3.93
C ASN A 6 10.64 -2.32 -4.13
N VAL A 7 9.98 -2.30 -5.28
CA VAL A 7 8.90 -3.25 -5.60
C VAL A 7 9.32 -4.06 -6.82
N ASP A 8 9.36 -5.38 -6.67
CA ASP A 8 9.60 -6.28 -7.80
C ASP A 8 8.34 -6.37 -8.67
N ILE A 9 8.46 -5.92 -9.92
CA ILE A 9 7.38 -5.90 -10.89
C ILE A 9 7.41 -7.09 -11.86
N SER A 10 8.36 -8.01 -11.71
CA SER A 10 8.56 -9.15 -12.61
C SER A 10 7.35 -10.09 -12.72
N SER A 11 6.48 -10.12 -11.71
CA SER A 11 5.31 -11.01 -11.62
C SER A 11 3.96 -10.32 -11.86
N ILE A 12 3.94 -9.05 -12.23
CA ILE A 12 2.68 -8.32 -12.45
C ILE A 12 2.05 -8.71 -13.78
N THR A 13 1.01 -9.53 -13.73
CA THR A 13 0.14 -9.78 -14.89
C THR A 13 -0.86 -8.63 -15.09
N LYS A 14 -1.34 -8.46 -16.33
CA LYS A 14 -2.13 -7.32 -16.83
C LYS A 14 -3.32 -6.86 -15.95
N PHE A 15 -3.86 -7.73 -15.09
CA PHE A 15 -4.97 -7.43 -14.17
C PHE A 15 -4.66 -7.66 -12.68
N ASN A 16 -3.47 -8.15 -12.35
CA ASN A 16 -3.05 -8.46 -10.97
C ASN A 16 -1.96 -7.50 -10.45
N GLY A 17 -1.74 -6.39 -11.15
CA GLY A 17 -0.77 -5.34 -10.79
C GLY A 17 -1.33 -4.22 -9.94
N PHE A 18 -0.44 -3.29 -9.57
CA PHE A 18 -0.77 -2.09 -8.79
C PHE A 18 -0.88 -0.81 -9.62
N LEU A 19 -0.52 -0.82 -10.92
CA LEU A 19 -0.69 0.34 -11.79
C LEU A 19 -2.17 0.76 -11.86
N GLY A 20 -2.44 2.05 -11.73
CA GLY A 20 -3.80 2.60 -11.67
C GLY A 20 -4.52 2.37 -10.33
N ARG A 21 -3.92 1.64 -9.38
CA ARG A 21 -4.39 1.58 -7.99
C ARG A 21 -3.79 2.73 -7.17
N ALA A 22 -4.07 2.76 -5.87
CA ALA A 22 -3.58 3.79 -4.97
C ALA A 22 -2.61 3.24 -3.92
N LEU A 23 -1.54 3.99 -3.66
CA LEU A 23 -0.79 3.91 -2.40
C LEU A 23 -1.52 4.77 -1.36
N VAL A 24 -1.68 4.26 -0.14
CA VAL A 24 -2.42 4.93 0.95
C VAL A 24 -1.57 4.93 2.21
N ILE A 25 -1.44 6.11 2.84
CA ILE A 25 -0.79 6.25 4.14
C ILE A 25 -1.87 6.34 5.22
N HIS A 26 -1.74 5.53 6.26
CA HIS A 26 -2.68 5.47 7.37
C HIS A 26 -2.16 6.23 8.61
N GLU A 27 -3.08 6.58 9.51
CA GLU A 27 -2.83 7.38 10.72
C GLU A 27 -2.08 6.62 11.81
N LYS A 28 -2.27 5.31 11.91
CA LYS A 28 -1.68 4.45 12.93
C LYS A 28 -0.76 3.42 12.30
N GLU A 29 0.14 2.89 13.12
CA GLU A 29 0.98 1.77 12.78
C GLU A 29 0.13 0.52 12.50
N ASP A 30 0.52 -0.23 11.48
CA ASP A 30 -0.14 -1.48 11.08
C ASP A 30 0.31 -2.62 12.00
N ASP A 31 -0.65 -3.32 12.58
CA ASP A 31 -0.39 -4.43 13.51
C ASP A 31 -0.05 -5.76 12.82
N LEU A 32 0.01 -5.77 11.48
CA LEU A 32 0.39 -6.89 10.63
C LEU A 32 -0.53 -8.12 10.75
N GLY A 33 -1.76 -7.94 11.24
CA GLY A 33 -2.71 -9.03 11.41
C GLY A 33 -2.49 -9.86 12.69
N THR A 34 -1.64 -9.39 13.61
CA THR A 34 -1.18 -10.21 14.76
C THR A 34 -2.07 -10.12 16.00
N MET A 35 -2.99 -9.15 16.07
CA MET A 35 -3.81 -8.92 17.27
C MET A 35 -5.09 -9.77 17.36
N GLY A 36 -5.29 -10.73 16.46
CA GLY A 36 -6.34 -11.75 16.56
C GLY A 36 -7.78 -11.26 16.43
N ASN A 37 -7.99 -9.99 16.06
CA ASN A 37 -9.31 -9.40 15.83
C ASN A 37 -9.59 -9.15 14.34
N ASP A 38 -10.86 -8.90 13.99
CA ASP A 38 -11.29 -8.75 12.60
C ASP A 38 -10.64 -7.54 11.91
N GLY A 39 -10.47 -6.42 12.63
CA GLY A 39 -9.81 -5.22 12.11
C GLY A 39 -8.32 -5.44 11.82
N SER A 40 -7.65 -6.22 12.66
CA SER A 40 -6.25 -6.63 12.47
C SER A 40 -6.08 -7.41 11.17
N ARG A 41 -6.94 -8.42 10.95
CA ARG A 41 -6.90 -9.26 9.73
C ARG A 41 -7.26 -8.51 8.45
N LYS A 42 -8.10 -7.49 8.53
CA LYS A 42 -8.60 -6.77 7.35
C LYS A 42 -7.77 -5.54 6.99
N THR A 43 -7.30 -4.80 7.98
CA THR A 43 -6.70 -3.48 7.79
C THR A 43 -5.53 -3.19 8.73
N GLY A 44 -5.02 -4.19 9.45
CA GLY A 44 -3.93 -4.01 10.41
C GLY A 44 -4.26 -3.06 11.57
N ASN A 45 -5.55 -2.76 11.80
CA ASN A 45 -5.99 -1.69 12.70
C ASN A 45 -5.32 -0.32 12.47
N SER A 46 -4.86 -0.05 11.24
CA SER A 46 -4.04 1.12 10.89
C SER A 46 -4.78 2.47 10.93
N GLY A 47 -6.08 2.48 11.25
CA GLY A 47 -6.85 3.71 11.45
C GLY A 47 -7.26 4.43 10.17
N LYS A 48 -7.39 5.76 10.21
CA LYS A 48 -7.88 6.56 9.08
C LYS A 48 -6.83 6.68 7.98
N ARG A 49 -7.27 6.96 6.76
CA ARG A 49 -6.42 7.24 5.60
C ARG A 49 -6.04 8.72 5.61
N LEU A 50 -4.77 9.03 5.82
CA LEU A 50 -4.28 10.41 5.86
C LEU A 50 -4.14 11.00 4.45
N THR A 51 -3.62 10.20 3.51
CA THR A 51 -3.46 10.61 2.11
C THR A 51 -3.43 9.41 1.19
N CYS A 52 -3.62 9.64 -0.10
CA CYS A 52 -3.51 8.64 -1.15
C CYS A 52 -2.98 9.25 -2.46
N ALA A 53 -2.36 8.41 -3.28
CA ALA A 53 -1.91 8.79 -4.62
C ALA A 53 -2.04 7.61 -5.59
N VAL A 54 -2.36 7.91 -6.84
CA VAL A 54 -2.43 6.90 -7.91
C VAL A 54 -1.01 6.44 -8.27
N VAL A 55 -0.81 5.14 -8.40
CA VAL A 55 0.44 4.57 -8.91
C VAL A 55 0.44 4.65 -10.44
N GLY A 56 1.17 5.63 -10.96
CA GLY A 56 1.35 5.86 -12.38
C GLY A 56 2.70 5.37 -12.90
N VAL A 57 2.83 5.32 -14.23
CA VAL A 57 4.13 5.09 -14.88
C VAL A 57 4.85 6.42 -14.99
N TRP A 58 6.02 6.53 -14.37
CA TRP A 58 6.91 7.65 -14.60
C TRP A 58 7.88 7.30 -15.72
N LYS A 59 7.94 8.15 -16.74
CA LYS A 59 8.98 8.09 -17.77
C LYS A 59 9.98 9.19 -17.44
N ALA A 60 11.17 8.82 -16.99
CA ALA A 60 12.25 9.77 -16.79
C ALA A 60 12.56 10.46 -18.14
N PRO A 61 12.89 11.76 -18.12
CA PRO A 61 13.34 12.48 -19.31
C PRO A 61 14.61 11.86 -19.91
#